data_AF-A0A6N7GB18-F1
#
_entry.id   AF-A0A6N7GB18-F1
#
_cell.length_a   1.000
_cell.length_b   1.000
_cell.length_c   1.000
_cell.angle_alpha   90.00
_cell.angle_beta   90.00
_cell.angle_gamma   90.00
#
_symmetry.space_group_name_H-M   'P 1'
#
loop_
_entity.id
_entity.type
_entity.pdbx_description
1 polymer ?
#
loop_
_entity_poly.entity_id
_entity_poly.type
_entity_poly.pdbx_seq_one_letter_code
_entity_poly.pdbx_strand_id
1 'polypeptide(L)'
;MSHSGELMALGEGVSTEASFEAVVWGYHKKQVDKYVAQVEAEIATLGAEREQALAQIQALAGQVEHLRTELAQLRPRIAAPNRVSFRHLGPYVEQLLTVAEQQAEAIRAAAARDIEQRRAELDRLITEAQEKTAQAQRDFELALAARRAEAERVEAQRRAELAAELAAGREQAQAMREAAAQELATAQQQARATRDEAALELVTAQQQAQATRDEAGQELVTAQQQARAMREEAGQELAVAQREAARFVDEATAHATRVSAEAEAYAQTTRADGEAHATRLAEQAAAQAAEVTADANAHAAQVTAEADAHAAQRTADADAHAAQRIAEADAQAAQVTAEADAYAQTTRADGEAHATRLAEQAQQHATHLTDQAAAQAALVTTDTDARAGQVTAEAEAYAQTTRADGEAHATRLVEQAQQSAAAIQATAERDAAAAHSTARSDADQVRADAQRYAAQLREQAEQQAAAAAQRAAAAEHEAELFAAQVAGHRTELMEAQRRLTELVARRQEERQEVEDAQRRLTELTERLAGERHRLTNVQLATNLPPPAGAEEELVDPPAGPSRVHTD
;
A
#
# COMPACT_ATOMS: atom_id res chain seq x y z
N MET A 1 -112.61 -26.87 -20.89
CA MET A 1 -111.58 -27.68 -21.57
C MET A 1 -110.48 -27.93 -20.57
N SER A 2 -110.32 -29.18 -20.20
CA SER A 2 -109.39 -29.72 -19.21
C SER A 2 -107.95 -29.49 -19.64
N HIS A 3 -107.22 -28.66 -18.88
CA HIS A 3 -105.76 -28.68 -18.85
C HIS A 3 -105.32 -29.93 -18.07
N SER A 4 -105.38 -31.09 -18.70
CA SER A 4 -104.76 -32.34 -18.21
C SER A 4 -103.64 -32.80 -19.16
N GLY A 5 -102.98 -31.83 -19.80
CA GLY A 5 -101.88 -32.05 -20.74
C GLY A 5 -100.51 -31.53 -20.28
N GLU A 6 -100.38 -31.02 -19.04
CA GLU A 6 -99.14 -30.37 -18.56
C GLU A 6 -98.45 -31.10 -17.39
N LEU A 7 -98.85 -32.34 -17.06
CA LEU A 7 -98.22 -33.13 -15.99
C LEU A 7 -97.23 -34.19 -16.48
N MET A 8 -96.87 -34.20 -17.77
CA MET A 8 -95.89 -35.14 -18.32
C MET A 8 -94.96 -34.48 -19.36
N ALA A 9 -94.45 -33.29 -19.03
CA ALA A 9 -93.35 -32.64 -19.74
C ALA A 9 -92.33 -32.06 -18.74
N LEU A 10 -91.79 -32.93 -17.88
CA LEU A 10 -90.48 -32.74 -17.25
C LEU A 10 -89.57 -33.89 -17.69
N GLY A 11 -89.37 -33.96 -19.00
CA GLY A 11 -88.22 -34.63 -19.60
C GLY A 11 -87.15 -33.57 -19.85
N GLU A 12 -85.93 -33.90 -19.46
CA GLU A 12 -84.68 -33.15 -19.66
C GLU A 12 -84.41 -31.98 -18.68
N GLY A 13 -83.56 -32.28 -17.69
CA GLY A 13 -82.49 -31.35 -17.35
C GLY A 13 -82.57 -30.61 -16.01
N VAL A 14 -83.30 -31.10 -15.02
CA VAL A 14 -83.19 -30.54 -13.65
C VAL A 14 -82.76 -31.64 -12.70
N SER A 15 -81.51 -31.54 -12.25
CA SER A 15 -80.91 -32.36 -11.20
C SER A 15 -81.89 -32.49 -10.03
N THR A 16 -82.37 -33.71 -9.76
CA THR A 16 -83.28 -34.00 -8.65
C THR A 16 -82.59 -33.93 -7.27
N GLU A 17 -81.31 -33.57 -7.26
CA GLU A 17 -80.56 -33.21 -6.06
C GLU A 17 -80.38 -31.69 -6.06
N ALA A 18 -81.11 -31.00 -5.19
CA ALA A 18 -80.87 -29.58 -4.92
C ALA A 18 -79.50 -29.42 -4.26
N SER A 19 -78.49 -28.99 -5.01
CA SER A 19 -77.16 -28.72 -4.47
C SER A 19 -77.18 -27.41 -3.68
N PHE A 20 -77.06 -27.50 -2.36
CA PHE A 20 -76.89 -26.34 -1.48
C PHE A 20 -75.43 -25.94 -1.40
N GLU A 21 -75.13 -24.64 -1.37
CA GLU A 21 -73.77 -24.18 -1.15
C GLU A 21 -73.31 -24.49 0.27
N ALA A 22 -72.15 -25.15 0.40
CA ALA A 22 -71.52 -25.49 1.67
C ALA A 22 -70.61 -24.35 2.12
N VAL A 23 -70.92 -23.79 3.30
CA VAL A 23 -70.06 -22.86 4.03
C VAL A 23 -69.25 -23.66 5.05
N VAL A 24 -68.17 -23.09 5.58
CA VAL A 24 -67.20 -23.73 6.50
C VAL A 24 -67.86 -24.45 7.69
N TRP A 25 -69.11 -24.12 8.04
CA TRP A 25 -69.91 -24.78 9.07
C TRP A 25 -71.30 -25.22 8.56
N GLY A 26 -71.35 -25.94 7.42
CA GLY A 26 -72.56 -26.57 6.89
C GLY A 26 -73.25 -25.79 5.77
N TYR A 27 -74.53 -26.07 5.48
CA TYR A 27 -75.24 -25.46 4.36
C TYR A 27 -75.73 -24.04 4.64
N HIS A 28 -75.83 -23.21 3.60
CA HIS A 28 -76.31 -21.83 3.73
C HIS A 28 -77.79 -21.80 4.15
N LYS A 29 -78.06 -21.56 5.44
CA LYS A 29 -79.38 -21.66 6.07
C LYS A 29 -80.51 -20.96 5.29
N LYS A 30 -80.29 -19.74 4.77
CA LYS A 30 -81.33 -19.01 4.00
C LYS A 30 -81.71 -19.70 2.69
N GLN A 31 -80.79 -20.45 2.07
CA GLN A 31 -81.06 -21.18 0.83
C GLN A 31 -81.89 -22.43 1.12
N VAL A 32 -81.57 -23.13 2.20
CA VAL A 32 -82.32 -24.30 2.69
C VAL A 32 -83.73 -23.89 3.13
N ASP A 33 -83.87 -22.83 3.93
CA ASP A 33 -85.18 -22.34 4.39
C ASP A 33 -86.09 -21.97 3.21
N LYS A 34 -85.55 -21.34 2.16
CA LYS A 34 -86.30 -20.99 0.95
C LYS A 34 -86.74 -22.22 0.15
N TYR A 35 -85.86 -23.22 0.03
CA TYR A 35 -86.18 -24.47 -0.66
C TYR A 35 -87.25 -25.27 0.08
N VAL A 36 -87.14 -25.40 1.41
CA VAL A 36 -88.15 -26.07 2.24
C VAL A 36 -89.51 -25.40 2.10
N ALA A 37 -89.57 -24.06 2.15
CA ALA A 37 -90.82 -23.33 1.97
C ALA A 37 -91.44 -23.54 0.58
N GLN A 38 -90.63 -23.70 -0.47
CA GLN A 38 -91.10 -23.98 -1.82
C GLN A 38 -91.67 -25.41 -1.93
N VAL A 39 -90.98 -26.40 -1.37
CA VAL A 39 -91.44 -27.80 -1.38
C VAL A 39 -92.73 -27.98 -0.58
N GLU A 40 -92.85 -27.31 0.58
CA GLU A 40 -94.09 -27.30 1.37
C GLU A 40 -95.28 -26.75 0.58
N ALA A 41 -95.07 -25.70 -0.25
CA ALA A 41 -96.10 -25.15 -1.12
C ALA A 41 -96.50 -26.10 -2.26
N GLU A 42 -95.53 -26.76 -2.90
CA GLU A 42 -95.79 -27.75 -3.96
C GLU A 42 -96.53 -29.00 -3.45
N ILE A 43 -96.22 -29.46 -2.24
CA ILE A 43 -96.96 -30.57 -1.61
C ILE A 43 -98.42 -30.19 -1.34
N ALA A 44 -98.66 -28.95 -0.90
CA ALA A 44 -100.01 -28.46 -0.64
C ALA A 44 -100.86 -28.37 -1.93
N THR A 45 -100.28 -27.92 -3.05
CA THR A 45 -100.98 -27.86 -4.34
C THR A 45 -101.30 -29.25 -4.88
N LEU A 46 -100.33 -30.18 -4.84
CA LEU A 46 -100.55 -31.57 -5.25
C LEU A 46 -101.62 -32.28 -4.39
N GLY A 47 -101.69 -31.94 -3.09
CA GLY A 47 -102.74 -32.41 -2.19
C GLY A 47 -104.14 -31.97 -2.63
N ALA A 48 -104.30 -30.69 -3.01
CA ALA A 48 -105.58 -30.16 -3.49
C ALA A 48 -106.00 -30.77 -4.84
N GLU A 49 -105.05 -30.96 -5.77
CA GLU A 49 -105.32 -31.61 -7.06
C GLU A 49 -105.81 -33.06 -6.90
N ARG A 50 -105.21 -33.80 -5.97
CA ARG A 50 -105.65 -35.16 -5.64
C ARG A 50 -107.08 -35.21 -5.10
N GLU A 51 -107.46 -34.28 -4.23
CA GLU A 51 -108.83 -34.20 -3.69
C GLU A 51 -109.85 -33.88 -4.79
N GLN A 52 -109.51 -32.98 -5.72
CA GLN A 52 -110.36 -32.65 -6.87
C GLN A 52 -110.56 -33.83 -7.83
N ALA A 53 -109.51 -34.61 -8.10
CA ALA A 53 -109.61 -35.81 -8.93
C ALA A 53 -110.52 -36.89 -8.30
N LEU A 54 -110.45 -37.09 -6.98
CA LEU A 54 -111.32 -38.03 -6.27
C LEU A 54 -112.79 -37.60 -6.33
N ALA A 55 -113.09 -36.31 -6.25
CA ALA A 55 -114.45 -35.78 -6.41
C ALA A 55 -115.02 -36.03 -7.83
N GLN A 56 -114.20 -35.88 -8.88
CA GLN A 56 -114.62 -36.17 -10.25
C GLN A 56 -114.96 -37.65 -10.48
N ILE A 57 -114.17 -38.56 -9.90
CA ILE A 57 -114.42 -40.00 -10.01
C ILE A 57 -115.77 -40.37 -9.35
N GLN A 58 -116.08 -39.80 -8.18
CA GLN A 58 -117.35 -40.03 -7.50
C GLN A 58 -118.56 -39.50 -8.30
N ALA A 59 -118.42 -38.36 -8.97
CA ALA A 59 -119.48 -37.80 -9.83
C ALA A 59 -119.76 -38.68 -11.07
N LEU A 60 -118.72 -39.19 -11.73
CA LEU A 60 -118.87 -40.10 -12.88
C LEU A 60 -119.55 -41.42 -12.48
N ALA A 61 -119.21 -41.96 -11.31
CA ALA A 61 -119.84 -43.18 -10.80
C ALA A 61 -121.37 -43.04 -10.64
N GLY A 62 -121.85 -41.86 -10.22
CA GLY A 62 -123.29 -41.57 -10.11
C GLY A 62 -124.02 -41.54 -11.47
N GLN A 63 -123.36 -41.08 -12.53
CA GLN A 63 -123.96 -41.00 -13.88
C GLN A 63 -124.18 -42.39 -14.51
N VAL A 64 -123.27 -43.33 -14.26
CA VAL A 64 -123.37 -44.70 -14.81
C VAL A 64 -124.57 -45.45 -14.24
N GLU A 65 -124.86 -45.29 -12.95
CA GLU A 65 -126.01 -45.94 -12.30
C GLU A 65 -127.36 -45.35 -12.77
N HIS A 66 -127.40 -44.07 -13.11
CA HIS A 66 -128.60 -43.44 -13.69
C HIS A 66 -128.94 -44.02 -15.07
N LEU A 67 -127.95 -44.11 -15.97
CA LEU A 67 -128.14 -44.65 -17.33
C LEU A 67 -128.57 -46.12 -17.33
N ARG A 68 -128.09 -46.92 -16.36
CA ARG A 68 -128.53 -48.32 -16.21
C ARG A 68 -130.01 -48.45 -15.90
N THR A 69 -130.58 -47.49 -15.18
CA THR A 69 -132.00 -47.52 -14.78
C THR A 69 -132.92 -47.19 -15.96
N GLU A 70 -132.54 -46.26 -16.84
CA GLU A 70 -133.34 -45.87 -18.01
C GLU A 70 -133.49 -46.99 -19.04
N LEU A 71 -132.42 -47.74 -19.32
CA LEU A 71 -132.45 -48.84 -20.30
C LEU A 71 -133.37 -50.00 -19.89
N ALA A 72 -133.58 -50.21 -18.58
CA ALA A 72 -134.46 -51.26 -18.08
C ALA A 72 -135.95 -50.97 -18.35
N GLN A 73 -136.35 -49.69 -18.47
CA GLN A 73 -137.76 -49.29 -18.59
C GLN A 73 -138.33 -49.35 -20.01
N LEU A 74 -137.48 -49.26 -21.05
CA LEU A 74 -137.94 -49.13 -22.45
C LEU A 74 -138.24 -50.46 -23.18
N ARG A 75 -137.87 -51.60 -22.59
CA ARG A 75 -137.86 -52.90 -23.28
C ARG A 75 -139.23 -53.56 -23.57
N PRO A 76 -140.32 -53.40 -22.79
CA PRO A 76 -141.55 -54.19 -23.00
C PRO A 76 -142.61 -53.61 -23.97
N ARG A 77 -142.37 -52.51 -24.69
CA ARG A 77 -143.44 -51.75 -25.36
C ARG A 77 -143.77 -52.13 -26.83
N ILE A 78 -143.11 -53.10 -27.47
CA ILE A 78 -143.10 -53.22 -28.96
C ILE A 78 -143.49 -54.61 -29.54
N ALA A 79 -144.47 -55.36 -29.01
CA ALA A 79 -144.87 -56.62 -29.70
C ALA A 79 -146.36 -57.03 -29.59
N ALA A 80 -147.14 -56.80 -30.67
CA ALA A 80 -148.06 -57.74 -31.36
C ALA A 80 -149.15 -57.05 -32.24
N PRO A 81 -149.51 -57.60 -33.43
CA PRO A 81 -150.92 -57.67 -33.83
C PRO A 81 -151.35 -58.98 -34.56
N ASN A 82 -152.66 -59.25 -34.57
CA ASN A 82 -153.34 -60.48 -35.03
C ASN A 82 -154.18 -60.24 -36.32
N ARG A 83 -154.31 -61.25 -37.21
CA ARG A 83 -155.15 -61.27 -38.43
C ARG A 83 -156.26 -62.33 -38.34
N VAL A 84 -157.44 -62.11 -38.94
CA VAL A 84 -158.58 -63.07 -38.98
C VAL A 84 -159.11 -63.26 -40.42
N SER A 85 -159.50 -64.50 -40.77
CA SER A 85 -159.96 -64.98 -42.08
C SER A 85 -161.49 -64.96 -42.26
N PHE A 86 -161.97 -64.85 -43.51
CA PHE A 86 -163.37 -65.05 -43.90
C PHE A 86 -163.53 -66.27 -44.82
N ARG A 87 -164.39 -67.22 -44.43
CA ARG A 87 -164.83 -68.34 -45.27
C ARG A 87 -166.23 -67.96 -45.79
N HIS A 88 -166.45 -68.20 -47.09
CA HIS A 88 -167.72 -68.08 -47.84
C HIS A 88 -167.96 -66.78 -48.64
N LEU A 89 -167.17 -66.47 -49.68
CA LEU A 89 -167.65 -65.63 -50.77
C LEU A 89 -167.19 -66.19 -52.13
N GLY A 90 -168.13 -66.36 -53.05
CA GLY A 90 -167.96 -66.99 -54.37
C GLY A 90 -167.14 -66.16 -55.40
N PRO A 91 -167.23 -66.51 -56.71
CA PRO A 91 -166.23 -66.25 -57.77
C PRO A 91 -165.77 -64.79 -58.02
N TYR A 92 -166.35 -63.79 -57.36
CA TYR A 92 -166.00 -62.37 -57.50
C TYR A 92 -164.77 -61.96 -56.66
N VAL A 93 -164.41 -62.73 -55.61
CA VAL A 93 -163.30 -62.39 -54.69
C VAL A 93 -161.92 -62.77 -55.25
N GLU A 94 -161.81 -63.78 -56.11
CA GLU A 94 -160.53 -64.13 -56.78
C GLU A 94 -160.02 -63.02 -57.69
N GLN A 95 -160.92 -62.29 -58.37
CA GLN A 95 -160.53 -61.17 -59.22
C GLN A 95 -160.04 -59.97 -58.39
N LEU A 96 -160.68 -59.70 -57.24
CA LEU A 96 -160.24 -58.63 -56.34
C LEU A 96 -158.89 -58.94 -55.66
N LEU A 97 -158.65 -60.21 -55.31
CA LEU A 97 -157.36 -60.66 -54.77
C LEU A 97 -156.24 -60.56 -55.82
N THR A 98 -156.51 -60.94 -57.06
CA THR A 98 -155.52 -60.83 -58.15
C THR A 98 -155.09 -59.38 -58.38
N VAL A 99 -156.04 -58.44 -58.38
CA VAL A 99 -155.74 -57.00 -58.54
C VAL A 99 -154.97 -56.47 -57.31
N ALA A 100 -155.34 -56.88 -56.10
CA ALA A 100 -154.62 -56.47 -54.89
C ALA A 100 -153.19 -57.03 -54.83
N GLU A 101 -152.95 -58.25 -55.31
CA GLU A 101 -151.63 -58.87 -55.36
C GLU A 101 -150.72 -58.18 -56.39
N GLN A 102 -151.25 -57.84 -57.57
CA GLN A 102 -150.53 -57.03 -58.57
C GLN A 102 -150.17 -55.64 -58.02
N GLN A 103 -151.06 -55.01 -57.26
CA GLN A 103 -150.83 -53.68 -56.68
C GLN A 103 -149.78 -53.74 -55.54
N ALA A 104 -149.82 -54.78 -54.70
CA ALA A 104 -148.80 -55.01 -53.68
C ALA A 104 -147.42 -55.25 -54.31
N GLU A 105 -147.36 -55.97 -55.43
CA GLU A 105 -146.11 -56.21 -56.14
C GLU A 105 -145.58 -54.95 -56.82
N ALA A 106 -146.45 -54.10 -57.37
CA ALA A 106 -146.07 -52.80 -57.90
C ALA A 106 -145.48 -51.86 -56.82
N ILE A 107 -146.07 -51.86 -55.62
CA ILE A 107 -145.56 -51.08 -54.48
C ILE A 107 -144.20 -51.64 -54.01
N ARG A 108 -144.06 -52.96 -53.91
CA ARG A 108 -142.79 -53.60 -53.55
C ARG A 108 -141.69 -53.31 -54.58
N ALA A 109 -142.00 -53.38 -55.87
CA ALA A 109 -141.06 -53.04 -56.94
C ALA A 109 -140.67 -51.55 -56.92
N ALA A 110 -141.61 -50.64 -56.63
CA ALA A 110 -141.32 -49.22 -56.46
C ALA A 110 -140.41 -48.94 -55.24
N ALA A 111 -140.74 -49.53 -54.09
CA ALA A 111 -139.91 -49.39 -52.88
C ALA A 111 -138.51 -49.99 -53.05
N ALA A 112 -138.38 -51.12 -53.76
CA ALA A 112 -137.08 -51.70 -54.09
C ALA A 112 -136.23 -50.76 -54.95
N ARG A 113 -136.83 -50.13 -55.97
CA ARG A 113 -136.16 -49.12 -56.82
C ARG A 113 -135.72 -47.89 -56.02
N ASP A 114 -136.55 -47.36 -55.14
CA ASP A 114 -136.19 -46.20 -54.30
C ASP A 114 -135.05 -46.52 -53.32
N ILE A 115 -135.06 -47.72 -52.72
CA ILE A 115 -133.98 -48.17 -51.84
C ILE A 115 -132.68 -48.32 -52.63
N GLU A 116 -132.74 -48.88 -53.83
CA GLU A 116 -131.58 -49.04 -54.70
C GLU A 116 -131.03 -47.68 -55.16
N GLN A 117 -131.90 -46.73 -55.51
CA GLN A 117 -131.50 -45.35 -55.84
C GLN A 117 -130.83 -44.65 -54.65
N ARG A 118 -131.41 -44.73 -53.45
CA ARG A 118 -130.81 -44.12 -52.23
C ARG A 118 -129.49 -44.79 -51.85
N ARG A 119 -129.37 -46.10 -52.03
CA ARG A 119 -128.09 -46.81 -51.82
C ARG A 119 -127.05 -46.34 -52.83
N ALA A 120 -127.39 -46.23 -54.12
CA ALA A 120 -126.50 -45.73 -55.14
C ALA A 120 -126.06 -44.27 -54.88
N GLU A 121 -126.96 -43.41 -54.38
CA GLU A 121 -126.62 -42.05 -53.96
C GLU A 121 -125.68 -42.02 -52.75
N LEU A 122 -125.94 -42.86 -51.73
CA LEU A 122 -125.05 -42.99 -50.58
C LEU A 122 -123.66 -43.51 -50.97
N ASP A 123 -123.58 -44.52 -51.85
CA ASP A 123 -122.32 -45.07 -52.33
C ASP A 123 -121.53 -44.02 -53.14
N ARG A 124 -122.22 -43.20 -53.94
CA ARG A 124 -121.61 -42.04 -54.61
C ARG A 124 -121.07 -41.03 -53.60
N LEU A 125 -121.85 -40.67 -52.59
CA LEU A 125 -121.43 -39.71 -51.56
C LEU A 125 -120.27 -40.24 -50.71
N ILE A 126 -120.27 -41.53 -50.38
CA ILE A 126 -119.17 -42.20 -49.68
C ILE A 126 -117.91 -42.17 -50.54
N THR A 127 -118.02 -42.52 -51.83
CA THR A 127 -116.89 -42.49 -52.76
C THR A 127 -116.34 -41.07 -52.91
N GLU A 128 -117.21 -40.07 -53.09
CA GLU A 128 -116.81 -38.66 -53.18
C GLU A 128 -116.16 -38.16 -51.88
N ALA A 129 -116.67 -38.55 -50.72
CA ALA A 129 -116.08 -38.20 -49.42
C ALA A 129 -114.71 -38.88 -49.22
N GLN A 130 -114.55 -40.14 -49.65
CA GLN A 130 -113.28 -40.85 -49.62
C GLN A 130 -112.25 -40.21 -50.57
N GLU A 131 -112.66 -39.84 -51.78
CA GLU A 131 -111.80 -39.15 -52.75
C GLU A 131 -111.33 -37.79 -52.23
N LYS A 132 -112.22 -36.98 -51.66
CA LYS A 132 -111.87 -35.69 -51.04
C LYS A 132 -110.95 -35.87 -49.84
N THR A 133 -111.17 -36.89 -49.02
CA THR A 133 -110.29 -37.18 -47.87
C THR A 133 -108.89 -37.60 -48.36
N ALA A 134 -108.81 -38.46 -49.37
CA ALA A 134 -107.54 -38.88 -49.96
C ALA A 134 -106.80 -37.71 -50.65
N GLN A 135 -107.53 -36.79 -51.29
CA GLN A 135 -106.95 -35.55 -51.83
C GLN A 135 -106.41 -34.65 -50.72
N ALA A 136 -107.20 -34.38 -49.67
CA ALA A 136 -106.77 -33.57 -48.54
C ALA A 136 -105.56 -34.17 -47.80
N GLN A 137 -105.50 -35.51 -47.68
CA GLN A 137 -104.33 -36.21 -47.13
C GLN A 137 -103.09 -36.01 -47.98
N ARG A 138 -103.17 -36.17 -49.30
CA ARG A 138 -102.04 -35.93 -50.21
C ARG A 138 -101.57 -34.48 -50.19
N ASP A 139 -102.50 -33.53 -50.19
CA ASP A 139 -102.18 -32.11 -50.14
C ASP A 139 -101.51 -31.75 -48.81
N PHE A 140 -101.97 -32.33 -47.70
CA PHE A 140 -101.35 -32.17 -46.38
C PHE A 140 -99.95 -32.78 -46.33
N GLU A 141 -99.75 -33.98 -46.87
CA GLU A 141 -98.44 -34.64 -46.93
C GLU A 141 -97.45 -33.84 -47.79
N LEU A 142 -97.89 -33.31 -48.93
CA LEU A 142 -97.10 -32.43 -49.77
C LEU A 142 -96.75 -31.12 -49.06
N ALA A 143 -97.71 -30.49 -48.37
CA ALA A 143 -97.47 -29.27 -47.61
C ALA A 143 -96.50 -29.50 -46.44
N LEU A 144 -96.61 -30.65 -45.75
CA LEU A 144 -95.72 -31.03 -44.67
C LEU A 144 -94.31 -31.32 -45.19
N ALA A 145 -94.18 -32.05 -46.29
CA ALA A 145 -92.89 -32.32 -46.93
C ALA A 145 -92.22 -31.03 -47.41
N ALA A 146 -92.99 -30.10 -48.00
CA ALA A 146 -92.49 -28.79 -48.40
C ALA A 146 -92.02 -27.95 -47.20
N ARG A 147 -92.77 -27.96 -46.09
CA ARG A 147 -92.38 -27.26 -44.85
C ARG A 147 -91.14 -27.86 -44.20
N ARG A 148 -90.99 -29.18 -44.22
CA ARG A 148 -89.78 -29.87 -43.72
C ARG A 148 -88.57 -29.56 -44.59
N ALA A 149 -88.71 -29.64 -45.91
CA ALA A 149 -87.62 -29.30 -46.83
C ALA A 149 -87.17 -27.83 -46.69
N GLU A 150 -88.11 -26.91 -46.46
CA GLU A 150 -87.76 -25.51 -46.22
C GLU A 150 -87.08 -25.29 -44.86
N ALA A 151 -87.54 -25.96 -43.80
CA ALA A 151 -86.89 -25.91 -42.49
C ALA A 151 -85.46 -26.47 -42.56
N GLU A 152 -85.25 -27.61 -43.24
CA GLU A 152 -83.93 -28.21 -43.46
C GLU A 152 -83.00 -27.28 -44.25
N ARG A 153 -83.52 -26.57 -45.27
CA ARG A 153 -82.73 -25.57 -46.02
C ARG A 153 -82.30 -24.40 -45.14
N VAL A 154 -83.20 -23.86 -44.33
CA VAL A 154 -82.89 -22.74 -43.42
C VAL A 154 -81.88 -23.18 -42.36
N GLU A 155 -82.03 -24.39 -41.80
CA GLU A 155 -81.05 -24.94 -40.86
C GLU A 155 -79.69 -25.20 -41.52
N ALA A 156 -79.67 -25.75 -42.73
CA ALA A 156 -78.44 -25.98 -43.48
C ALA A 156 -77.73 -24.66 -43.83
N GLN A 157 -78.47 -23.63 -44.24
CA GLN A 157 -77.94 -22.29 -44.47
C GLN A 157 -77.34 -21.69 -43.20
N ARG A 158 -78.07 -21.71 -42.09
CA ARG A 158 -77.58 -21.19 -40.80
C ARG A 158 -76.35 -21.95 -40.31
N ARG A 159 -76.30 -23.27 -40.50
CA ARG A 159 -75.11 -24.08 -40.19
C ARG A 159 -73.93 -23.73 -41.09
N ALA A 160 -74.16 -23.51 -42.39
CA ALA A 160 -73.12 -23.09 -43.32
C ALA A 160 -72.57 -21.70 -42.98
N GLU A 161 -73.44 -20.74 -42.62
CA GLU A 161 -73.06 -19.40 -42.18
C GLU A 161 -72.22 -19.45 -40.89
N LEU A 162 -72.70 -20.16 -39.86
CA LEU A 162 -71.96 -20.34 -38.60
C LEU A 162 -70.62 -21.07 -38.82
N ALA A 163 -70.59 -22.08 -39.69
CA ALA A 163 -69.35 -22.78 -40.03
C ALA A 163 -68.36 -21.85 -40.74
N ALA A 164 -68.84 -20.98 -41.64
CA ALA A 164 -68.01 -19.99 -42.32
C ALA A 164 -67.47 -18.92 -41.36
N GLU A 165 -68.30 -18.43 -40.42
CA GLU A 165 -67.86 -17.49 -39.38
C GLU A 165 -66.82 -18.12 -38.45
N LEU A 166 -67.01 -19.38 -38.04
CA LEU A 166 -66.03 -20.10 -37.22
C LEU A 166 -64.74 -20.39 -37.99
N ALA A 167 -64.81 -20.70 -39.29
CA ALA A 167 -63.63 -20.88 -40.13
C ALA A 167 -62.85 -19.56 -40.27
N ALA A 168 -63.53 -18.45 -40.59
CA ALA A 168 -62.93 -17.13 -40.66
C ALA A 168 -62.31 -16.68 -39.32
N GLY A 169 -63.00 -16.93 -38.21
CA GLY A 169 -62.48 -16.64 -36.87
C GLY A 169 -61.25 -17.50 -36.51
N ARG A 170 -61.21 -18.77 -36.95
CA ARG A 170 -60.04 -19.64 -36.77
C ARG A 170 -58.85 -19.17 -37.61
N GLU A 171 -59.07 -18.81 -38.87
CA GLU A 171 -58.03 -18.27 -39.75
C GLU A 171 -57.47 -16.95 -39.19
N GLN A 172 -58.32 -16.04 -38.72
CA GLN A 172 -57.88 -14.80 -38.08
C GLN A 172 -57.09 -15.07 -36.79
N ALA A 173 -57.56 -16.00 -35.94
CA ALA A 173 -56.83 -16.37 -34.72
C ALA A 173 -55.49 -17.07 -35.03
N GLN A 174 -55.41 -17.85 -36.11
CA GLN A 174 -54.16 -18.47 -36.56
C GLN A 174 -53.20 -17.42 -37.11
N ALA A 175 -53.68 -16.51 -37.98
CA ALA A 175 -52.89 -15.41 -38.50
C ALA A 175 -52.35 -14.50 -37.37
N MET A 176 -53.16 -14.20 -36.35
CA MET A 176 -52.70 -13.44 -35.17
C MET A 176 -51.65 -14.20 -34.36
N ARG A 177 -51.78 -15.53 -34.22
CA ARG A 177 -50.77 -16.35 -33.52
C ARG A 177 -49.46 -16.44 -34.31
N GLU A 178 -49.53 -16.59 -35.63
CA GLU A 178 -48.36 -16.63 -36.49
C GLU A 178 -47.64 -15.28 -36.50
N ALA A 179 -48.37 -14.17 -36.58
CA ALA A 179 -47.81 -12.83 -36.44
C ALA A 179 -47.17 -12.60 -35.06
N ALA A 180 -47.86 -12.97 -33.97
CA ALA A 180 -47.31 -12.88 -32.62
C ALA A 180 -46.08 -13.78 -32.41
N ALA A 181 -46.06 -14.97 -33.01
CA ALA A 181 -44.92 -15.88 -32.96
C ALA A 181 -43.72 -15.32 -33.74
N GLN A 182 -43.96 -14.67 -34.89
CA GLN A 182 -42.92 -13.99 -35.67
C GLN A 182 -42.35 -12.79 -34.92
N GLU A 183 -43.18 -11.94 -34.32
CA GLU A 183 -42.71 -10.82 -33.49
C GLU A 183 -41.94 -11.30 -32.26
N LEU A 184 -42.39 -12.37 -31.62
CA LEU A 184 -41.64 -12.96 -30.50
C LEU A 184 -40.30 -13.52 -30.97
N ALA A 185 -40.24 -14.17 -32.12
CA ALA A 185 -39.00 -14.71 -32.67
C ALA A 185 -38.00 -13.61 -33.04
N THR A 186 -38.46 -12.51 -33.65
CA THR A 186 -37.59 -11.36 -33.96
C THR A 186 -37.12 -10.65 -32.70
N ALA A 187 -38.00 -10.42 -31.72
CA ALA A 187 -37.62 -9.84 -30.42
C ALA A 187 -36.60 -10.73 -29.67
N GLN A 188 -36.78 -12.06 -29.72
CA GLN A 188 -35.83 -13.01 -29.13
C GLN A 188 -34.48 -13.01 -29.86
N GLN A 189 -34.46 -12.93 -31.19
CA GLN A 189 -33.22 -12.82 -31.96
C GLN A 189 -32.48 -11.52 -31.67
N GLN A 190 -33.18 -10.38 -31.60
CA GLN A 190 -32.60 -9.10 -31.22
C GLN A 190 -32.03 -9.14 -29.80
N ALA A 191 -32.79 -9.66 -28.83
CA ALA A 191 -32.31 -9.80 -27.46
C ALA A 191 -31.10 -10.74 -27.34
N ARG A 192 -30.99 -11.77 -28.18
CA ARG A 192 -29.80 -12.64 -28.26
C ARG A 192 -28.61 -11.89 -28.87
N ALA A 193 -28.80 -11.20 -29.99
CA ALA A 193 -27.75 -10.41 -30.63
C ALA A 193 -27.17 -9.35 -29.68
N THR A 194 -28.03 -8.58 -28.99
CA THR A 194 -27.58 -7.58 -28.01
C THR A 194 -26.85 -8.21 -26.83
N ARG A 195 -27.29 -9.40 -26.37
CA ARG A 195 -26.59 -10.14 -25.30
C ARG A 195 -25.22 -10.65 -25.74
N ASP A 196 -25.12 -11.15 -26.97
CA ASP A 196 -23.87 -11.67 -27.52
C ASP A 196 -22.87 -10.52 -27.76
N GLU A 197 -23.33 -9.37 -28.27
CA GLU A 197 -22.53 -8.14 -28.39
C GLU A 197 -22.05 -7.65 -27.01
N ALA A 198 -22.95 -7.53 -26.03
CA ALA A 198 -22.59 -7.10 -24.67
C ALA A 198 -21.71 -8.13 -23.92
N ALA A 199 -21.80 -9.41 -24.27
CA ALA A 199 -20.90 -10.44 -23.76
C ALA A 199 -19.50 -10.29 -24.35
N LEU A 200 -19.41 -10.01 -25.67
CA LEU A 200 -18.16 -9.80 -26.37
C LEU A 200 -17.45 -8.51 -25.88
N GLU A 201 -18.20 -7.42 -25.68
CA GLU A 201 -17.69 -6.18 -25.08
C GLU A 201 -17.19 -6.37 -23.64
N LEU A 202 -17.88 -7.20 -22.84
CA LEU A 202 -17.40 -7.51 -21.49
C LEU A 202 -16.09 -8.30 -21.53
N VAL A 203 -16.00 -9.32 -22.40
CA VAL A 203 -14.78 -10.13 -22.53
C VAL A 203 -13.62 -9.28 -23.01
N THR A 204 -13.81 -8.40 -23.99
CA THR A 204 -12.76 -7.50 -24.46
C THR A 204 -12.36 -6.48 -23.39
N ALA A 205 -13.31 -5.88 -22.68
CA ALA A 205 -13.03 -4.97 -21.57
C ALA A 205 -12.28 -5.68 -20.42
N GLN A 206 -12.63 -6.95 -20.12
CA GLN A 206 -11.93 -7.76 -19.13
C GLN A 206 -10.50 -8.10 -19.57
N GLN A 207 -10.31 -8.49 -20.83
CA GLN A 207 -8.98 -8.75 -21.40
C GLN A 207 -8.11 -7.51 -21.38
N GLN A 208 -8.65 -6.34 -21.75
CA GLN A 208 -7.94 -5.06 -21.69
C GLN A 208 -7.61 -4.67 -20.24
N ALA A 209 -8.54 -4.82 -19.30
CA ALA A 209 -8.29 -4.54 -17.88
C ALA A 209 -7.28 -5.52 -17.26
N GLN A 210 -7.19 -6.74 -17.78
CA GLN A 210 -6.22 -7.72 -17.31
C GLN A 210 -4.84 -7.49 -17.94
N ALA A 211 -4.77 -7.16 -19.23
CA ALA A 211 -3.54 -6.75 -19.90
C ALA A 211 -2.93 -5.50 -19.22
N THR A 212 -3.72 -4.47 -18.94
CA THR A 212 -3.21 -3.27 -18.24
C THR A 212 -2.77 -3.57 -16.81
N ARG A 213 -3.42 -4.52 -16.11
CA ARG A 213 -2.96 -4.98 -14.79
C ARG A 213 -1.66 -5.75 -14.86
N ASP A 214 -1.51 -6.62 -15.85
CA ASP A 214 -0.30 -7.43 -16.03
C ASP A 214 0.86 -6.53 -16.45
N GLU A 215 0.64 -5.56 -17.34
CA GLU A 215 1.60 -4.51 -17.72
C GLU A 215 1.98 -3.64 -16.53
N ALA A 216 1.01 -3.05 -15.82
CA ALA A 216 1.29 -2.24 -14.63
C ALA A 216 1.96 -3.07 -13.51
N GLY A 217 1.64 -4.35 -13.41
CA GLY A 217 2.28 -5.28 -12.49
C GLY A 217 3.74 -5.55 -12.85
N GLN A 218 4.04 -5.78 -14.13
CA GLN A 218 5.39 -5.95 -14.63
C GLN A 218 6.21 -4.68 -14.45
N GLU A 219 5.66 -3.52 -14.80
CA GLU A 219 6.28 -2.20 -14.60
C GLU A 219 6.57 -1.93 -13.12
N LEU A 220 5.65 -2.30 -12.22
CA LEU A 220 5.86 -2.13 -10.79
C LEU A 220 6.92 -3.08 -10.24
N VAL A 221 7.03 -4.31 -10.77
CA VAL A 221 8.11 -5.24 -10.40
C VAL A 221 9.46 -4.75 -10.92
N THR A 222 9.55 -4.31 -12.18
CA THR A 222 10.80 -3.77 -12.73
C THR A 222 11.21 -2.48 -12.01
N ALA A 223 10.27 -1.59 -11.74
CA ALA A 223 10.47 -0.40 -10.92
C ALA A 223 10.98 -0.72 -9.52
N GLN A 224 10.39 -1.71 -8.85
CA GLN A 224 10.83 -2.13 -7.53
C GLN A 224 12.23 -2.75 -7.57
N GLN A 225 12.56 -3.52 -8.60
CA GLN A 225 13.89 -4.07 -8.79
C GLN A 225 14.91 -2.96 -9.06
N GLN A 226 14.58 -1.99 -9.91
CA GLN A 226 15.42 -0.82 -10.19
C GLN A 226 15.62 0.05 -8.95
N ALA A 227 14.57 0.33 -8.18
CA ALA A 227 14.65 1.08 -6.93
C ALA A 227 15.46 0.34 -5.86
N ARG A 228 15.37 -1.00 -5.80
CA ARG A 228 16.23 -1.81 -4.92
C ARG A 228 17.69 -1.78 -5.36
N ALA A 229 17.94 -1.98 -6.65
CA ALA A 229 19.29 -1.89 -7.22
C ALA A 229 19.92 -0.51 -6.97
N MET A 230 19.19 0.57 -7.24
CA MET A 230 19.64 1.94 -6.95
C MET A 230 19.91 2.18 -5.47
N ARG A 231 19.08 1.64 -4.56
CA ARG A 231 19.34 1.74 -3.10
C ARG A 231 20.56 0.92 -2.66
N GLU A 232 20.75 -0.27 -3.23
CA GLU A 232 21.91 -1.10 -2.95
C GLU A 232 23.20 -0.44 -3.50
N GLU A 233 23.17 0.10 -4.71
CA GLU A 233 24.26 0.87 -5.31
C GLU A 233 24.55 2.13 -4.50
N ALA A 234 23.55 2.93 -4.15
CA ALA A 234 23.72 4.11 -3.30
C ALA A 234 24.26 3.74 -1.91
N GLY A 235 23.81 2.62 -1.33
CA GLY A 235 24.33 2.09 -0.08
C GLY A 235 25.79 1.63 -0.18
N GLN A 236 26.16 1.00 -1.29
CA GLN A 236 27.55 0.59 -1.57
C GLN A 236 28.45 1.81 -1.79
N GLU A 237 28.01 2.80 -2.57
CA GLU A 237 28.73 4.06 -2.78
C GLU A 237 28.95 4.80 -1.46
N LEU A 238 27.92 4.90 -0.61
CA LEU A 238 28.05 5.51 0.70
C LEU A 238 29.03 4.73 1.59
N ALA A 239 28.99 3.39 1.58
CA ALA A 239 29.90 2.56 2.34
C ALA A 239 31.36 2.63 1.83
N VAL A 240 31.56 2.86 0.53
CA VAL A 240 32.88 3.12 -0.05
C VAL A 240 33.36 4.51 0.36
N ALA A 241 32.53 5.55 0.19
CA ALA A 241 32.86 6.92 0.57
C ALA A 241 33.17 7.03 2.07
N GLN A 242 32.43 6.34 2.93
CA GLN A 242 32.70 6.29 4.38
C GLN A 242 34.04 5.60 4.70
N ARG A 243 34.37 4.51 4.00
CA ARG A 243 35.66 3.83 4.16
C ARG A 243 36.83 4.68 3.67
N GLU A 244 36.66 5.37 2.55
CA GLU A 244 37.67 6.30 2.02
C GLU A 244 37.86 7.50 2.95
N ALA A 245 36.78 8.09 3.45
CA ALA A 245 36.85 9.18 4.42
C ALA A 245 37.54 8.74 5.73
N ALA A 246 37.20 7.55 6.26
CA ALA A 246 37.87 6.99 7.43
C ALA A 246 39.36 6.78 7.17
N ARG A 247 39.71 6.22 6.01
CA ARG A 247 41.10 6.01 5.60
C ARG A 247 41.87 7.32 5.50
N PHE A 248 41.28 8.37 4.91
CA PHE A 248 41.90 9.68 4.85
C PHE A 248 42.13 10.29 6.23
N VAL A 249 41.16 10.16 7.16
CA VAL A 249 41.33 10.62 8.54
C VAL A 249 42.46 9.86 9.25
N ASP A 250 42.53 8.55 9.08
CA ASP A 250 43.59 7.72 9.66
C ASP A 250 44.97 8.07 9.06
N GLU A 251 45.06 8.25 7.75
CA GLU A 251 46.29 8.64 7.04
C GLU A 251 46.76 10.05 7.45
N ALA A 252 45.85 11.03 7.55
CA ALA A 252 46.17 12.36 8.06
C ALA A 252 46.64 12.33 9.52
N THR A 253 45.99 11.53 10.36
CA THR A 253 46.34 11.40 11.78
C THR A 253 47.72 10.74 11.94
N ALA A 254 47.98 9.67 11.20
CA ALA A 254 49.28 9.01 11.16
C ALA A 254 50.38 9.94 10.64
N HIS A 255 50.11 10.71 9.59
CA HIS A 255 51.05 11.69 9.05
C HIS A 255 51.35 12.81 10.05
N ALA A 256 50.32 13.41 10.66
CA ALA A 256 50.48 14.45 11.67
C ALA A 256 51.29 13.96 12.88
N THR A 257 51.05 12.72 13.31
CA THR A 257 51.79 12.09 14.42
C THR A 257 53.26 11.88 14.06
N ARG A 258 53.53 11.38 12.84
CA ARG A 258 54.91 11.15 12.35
C ARG A 258 55.69 12.47 12.26
N VAL A 259 55.10 13.48 11.63
CA VAL A 259 55.72 14.80 11.48
C VAL A 259 55.99 15.46 12.84
N SER A 260 55.06 15.32 13.79
CA SER A 260 55.28 15.83 15.15
C SER A 260 56.42 15.11 15.87
N ALA A 261 56.51 13.78 15.73
CA ALA A 261 57.58 12.99 16.31
C ALA A 261 58.96 13.31 15.69
N GLU A 262 59.01 13.49 14.37
CA GLU A 262 60.23 13.90 13.65
C GLU A 262 60.70 15.29 14.09
N ALA A 263 59.77 16.26 14.22
CA ALA A 263 60.09 17.60 14.70
C ALA A 263 60.60 17.60 16.16
N GLU A 264 59.99 16.80 17.03
CA GLU A 264 60.42 16.64 18.44
C GLU A 264 61.82 16.02 18.51
N ALA A 265 62.09 14.97 17.72
CA ALA A 265 63.39 14.32 17.64
C ALA A 265 64.47 15.28 17.14
N TYR A 266 64.19 16.02 16.06
CA TYR A 266 65.12 17.03 15.53
C TYR A 266 65.44 18.11 16.57
N ALA A 267 64.41 18.63 17.26
CA ALA A 267 64.57 19.62 18.32
C ALA A 267 65.34 19.09 19.54
N GLN A 268 65.32 17.79 19.81
CA GLN A 268 66.15 17.17 20.86
C GLN A 268 67.61 17.06 20.42
N THR A 269 67.88 16.60 19.19
CA THR A 269 69.26 16.52 18.68
C THR A 269 69.93 17.88 18.61
N THR A 270 69.25 18.92 18.09
CA THR A 270 69.83 20.27 18.02
C THR A 270 70.14 20.83 19.41
N ARG A 271 69.32 20.50 20.42
CA ARG A 271 69.56 20.89 21.82
C ARG A 271 70.79 20.21 22.38
N ALA A 272 70.87 18.88 22.21
CA ALA A 272 71.97 18.07 22.71
C ALA A 272 73.29 18.48 22.05
N ASP A 273 73.28 18.75 20.74
CA ASP A 273 74.45 19.24 20.01
C ASP A 273 74.88 20.63 20.49
N GLY A 274 73.91 21.52 20.77
CA GLY A 274 74.15 22.85 21.34
C GLY A 274 74.76 22.79 22.75
N GLU A 275 74.21 21.98 23.65
CA GLU A 275 74.73 21.77 25.00
C GLU A 275 76.13 21.13 24.98
N ALA A 276 76.35 20.14 24.11
CA ALA A 276 77.66 19.51 23.94
C ALA A 276 78.70 20.47 23.37
N HIS A 277 78.30 21.38 22.48
CA HIS A 277 79.18 22.43 21.97
C HIS A 277 79.51 23.47 23.06
N ALA A 278 78.50 23.94 23.81
CA ALA A 278 78.69 24.87 24.91
C ALA A 278 79.60 24.30 26.00
N THR A 279 79.42 23.02 26.36
CA THR A 279 80.27 22.32 27.34
C THR A 279 81.72 22.25 26.87
N ARG A 280 81.95 21.84 25.61
CA ARG A 280 83.31 21.81 25.03
C ARG A 280 83.98 23.19 25.03
N LEU A 281 83.23 24.24 24.70
CA LEU A 281 83.77 25.60 24.68
C LEU A 281 84.12 26.07 26.10
N ALA A 282 83.29 25.75 27.08
CA ALA A 282 83.55 26.07 28.49
C ALA A 282 84.78 25.32 29.04
N GLU A 283 84.93 24.03 28.72
CA GLU A 283 86.11 23.23 29.09
C GLU A 283 87.39 23.78 28.45
N GLN A 284 87.34 24.13 27.17
CA GLN A 284 88.48 24.75 26.47
C GLN A 284 88.87 26.10 27.09
N ALA A 285 87.88 26.95 27.40
CA ALA A 285 88.13 28.23 28.05
C ALA A 285 88.73 28.07 29.46
N ALA A 286 88.23 27.10 30.24
CA ALA A 286 88.76 26.79 31.57
C ALA A 286 90.19 26.26 31.50
N ALA A 287 90.49 25.39 30.53
CA ALA A 287 91.85 24.88 30.30
C ALA A 287 92.82 26.00 29.93
N GLN A 288 92.44 26.89 29.01
CA GLN A 288 93.26 28.04 28.63
C GLN A 288 93.47 29.01 29.78
N ALA A 289 92.43 29.29 30.59
CA ALA A 289 92.56 30.14 31.77
C ALA A 289 93.51 29.52 32.82
N ALA A 290 93.45 28.20 33.01
CA ALA A 290 94.36 27.49 33.91
C ALA A 290 95.81 27.50 33.42
N GLU A 291 96.04 27.32 32.12
CA GLU A 291 97.36 27.40 31.49
C GLU A 291 97.96 28.81 31.65
N VAL A 292 97.21 29.85 31.29
CA VAL A 292 97.66 31.25 31.45
C VAL A 292 97.95 31.58 32.91
N THR A 293 97.14 31.08 33.85
CA THR A 293 97.37 31.28 35.28
C THR A 293 98.62 30.55 35.77
N ALA A 294 98.86 29.32 35.30
CA ALA A 294 100.05 28.56 35.63
C ALA A 294 101.32 29.23 35.11
N ASP A 295 101.31 29.69 33.85
CA ASP A 295 102.41 30.42 33.24
C ASP A 295 102.69 31.74 33.95
N ALA A 296 101.65 32.50 34.31
CA ALA A 296 101.80 33.74 35.07
C ALA A 296 102.41 33.51 36.46
N ASN A 297 101.96 32.47 37.17
CA ASN A 297 102.50 32.12 38.49
C ASN A 297 103.95 31.62 38.40
N ALA A 298 104.27 30.82 37.38
CA ALA A 298 105.62 30.35 37.13
C ALA A 298 106.56 31.53 36.82
N HIS A 299 106.12 32.48 35.99
CA HIS A 299 106.89 33.68 35.68
C HIS A 299 107.06 34.58 36.91
N ALA A 300 106.01 34.80 37.70
CA ALA A 300 106.10 35.58 38.94
C ALA A 300 107.06 34.93 39.95
N ALA A 301 107.02 33.60 40.10
CA ALA A 301 107.95 32.85 40.94
C ALA A 301 109.40 32.95 40.45
N GLN A 302 109.62 32.87 39.13
CA GLN A 302 110.93 33.05 38.53
C GLN A 302 111.49 34.45 38.78
N VAL A 303 110.70 35.50 38.49
CA VAL A 303 111.12 36.90 38.72
C VAL A 303 111.41 37.15 40.20
N THR A 304 110.63 36.55 41.10
CA THR A 304 110.87 36.64 42.55
C THR A 304 112.18 35.96 42.95
N ALA A 305 112.43 34.75 42.44
CA ALA A 305 113.66 34.00 42.73
C ALA A 305 114.90 34.70 42.15
N GLU A 306 114.80 35.27 40.95
CA GLU A 306 115.88 36.07 40.35
C GLU A 306 116.14 37.35 41.15
N ALA A 307 115.10 38.04 41.62
CA ALA A 307 115.23 39.23 42.47
C ALA A 307 115.87 38.89 43.83
N ASP A 308 115.46 37.80 44.48
CA ASP A 308 116.02 37.37 45.76
C ASP A 308 117.48 36.90 45.61
N ALA A 309 117.81 36.19 44.52
CA ALA A 309 119.18 35.80 44.22
C ALA A 309 120.08 37.01 43.95
N HIS A 310 119.59 38.00 43.19
CA HIS A 310 120.32 39.23 42.95
C HIS A 310 120.51 40.06 44.24
N ALA A 311 119.48 40.14 45.08
CA ALA A 311 119.58 40.79 46.40
C ALA A 311 120.64 40.10 47.27
N ALA A 312 120.61 38.77 47.38
CA ALA A 312 121.59 38.00 48.14
C ALA A 312 123.02 38.16 47.61
N GLN A 313 123.20 38.19 46.28
CA GLN A 313 124.50 38.44 45.67
C GLN A 313 125.00 39.85 45.99
N ARG A 314 124.14 40.87 45.89
CA ARG A 314 124.52 42.26 46.20
C ARG A 314 124.91 42.43 47.67
N THR A 315 124.22 41.75 48.59
CA THR A 315 124.60 41.72 50.01
C THR A 315 125.94 41.02 50.20
N ALA A 316 126.15 39.85 49.59
CA ALA A 316 127.42 39.13 49.69
C ALA A 316 128.61 39.92 49.11
N ASP A 317 128.43 40.60 47.97
CA ASP A 317 129.44 41.48 47.37
C ASP A 317 129.74 42.69 48.27
N ALA A 318 128.71 43.27 48.91
CA ALA A 318 128.87 44.37 49.86
C ALA A 318 129.63 43.93 51.11
N ASP A 319 129.30 42.77 51.67
CA ASP A 319 129.97 42.20 52.85
C ASP A 319 131.43 41.83 52.54
N ALA A 320 131.70 41.24 51.38
CA ALA A 320 133.05 40.93 50.93
C ALA A 320 133.89 42.20 50.75
N HIS A 321 133.30 43.25 50.16
CA HIS A 321 133.95 44.55 50.02
C HIS A 321 134.22 45.20 51.39
N ALA A 322 133.25 45.16 52.32
CA ALA A 322 133.45 45.66 53.68
C ALA A 322 134.59 44.92 54.39
N ALA A 323 134.61 43.59 54.33
CA ALA A 323 135.67 42.77 54.93
C ALA A 323 137.05 43.06 54.32
N GLN A 324 137.15 43.25 53.00
CA GLN A 324 138.39 43.64 52.33
C GLN A 324 138.90 44.99 52.86
N ARG A 325 138.01 45.99 52.96
CA ARG A 325 138.37 47.33 53.41
C ARG A 325 138.79 47.37 54.88
N ILE A 326 138.17 46.56 55.73
CA ILE A 326 138.59 46.39 57.14
C ILE A 326 139.97 45.74 57.19
N ALA A 327 140.21 44.67 56.43
CA ALA A 327 141.51 44.01 56.40
C ALA A 327 142.63 44.92 55.87
N GLU A 328 142.34 45.76 54.85
CA GLU A 328 143.27 46.78 54.35
C GLU A 328 143.55 47.85 55.42
N ALA A 329 142.54 48.30 56.17
CA ALA A 329 142.70 49.26 57.26
C ALA A 329 143.52 48.68 58.43
N ASP A 330 143.27 47.42 58.81
CA ASP A 330 144.03 46.71 59.85
C ASP A 330 145.49 46.51 59.43
N ALA A 331 145.74 46.17 58.17
CA ALA A 331 147.09 46.05 57.63
C ALA A 331 147.83 47.41 57.64
N GLN A 332 147.15 48.51 57.32
CA GLN A 332 147.71 49.85 57.41
C GLN A 332 148.01 50.25 58.87
N ALA A 333 147.10 49.95 59.80
CA ALA A 333 147.32 50.19 61.23
C ALA A 333 148.52 49.38 61.77
N ALA A 334 148.64 48.11 61.37
CA ALA A 334 149.78 47.26 61.70
C ALA A 334 151.10 47.78 61.10
N GLN A 335 151.08 48.30 59.86
CA GLN A 335 152.25 48.90 59.22
C GLN A 335 152.71 50.16 59.97
N VAL A 336 151.81 51.08 60.30
CA VAL A 336 152.14 52.29 61.08
C VAL A 336 152.69 51.91 62.46
N THR A 337 152.13 50.87 63.08
CA THR A 337 152.64 50.35 64.37
C THR A 337 154.04 49.77 64.22
N ALA A 338 154.30 49.00 63.17
CA ALA A 338 155.62 48.42 62.89
C ALA A 338 156.66 49.50 62.53
N GLU A 339 156.26 50.55 61.81
CA GLU A 339 157.10 51.72 61.53
C GLU A 339 157.39 52.52 62.81
N ALA A 340 156.40 52.67 63.71
CA ALA A 340 156.58 53.26 65.03
C ALA A 340 157.53 52.43 65.90
N ASP A 341 157.43 51.10 65.87
CA ASP A 341 158.32 50.18 66.59
C ASP A 341 159.74 50.18 66.02
N ALA A 342 159.89 50.23 64.69
CA ALA A 342 161.18 50.33 64.03
C ALA A 342 161.86 51.68 64.32
N TYR A 343 161.09 52.78 64.36
CA TYR A 343 161.56 54.09 64.82
C TYR A 343 161.92 54.07 66.31
N ALA A 344 161.16 53.37 67.14
CA ALA A 344 161.47 53.18 68.56
C ALA A 344 162.73 52.32 68.79
N GLN A 345 163.04 51.39 67.88
CA GLN A 345 164.25 50.55 67.93
C GLN A 345 165.51 51.31 67.48
N THR A 346 165.44 52.11 66.41
CA THR A 346 166.55 52.98 65.99
C THR A 346 166.85 54.06 67.03
N THR A 347 165.82 54.64 67.65
CA THR A 347 165.96 55.60 68.77
C THR A 347 166.58 54.97 70.03
N ARG A 348 166.41 53.65 70.23
CA ARG A 348 166.99 52.91 71.36
C ARG A 348 168.50 52.70 71.25
N ALA A 349 169.03 52.59 70.03
CA ALA A 349 170.45 52.37 69.78
C ALA A 349 171.30 53.65 69.98
N ASP A 350 170.73 54.83 69.73
CA ASP A 350 171.39 56.13 69.96
C ASP A 350 171.18 56.67 71.39
N GLY A 351 170.30 56.03 72.18
CA GLY A 351 169.72 56.54 73.43
C GLY A 351 170.50 56.33 74.73
N GLU A 352 171.54 55.49 74.80
CA GLU A 352 172.30 55.27 76.06
C GLU A 352 173.03 56.54 76.57
N ALA A 353 173.31 57.51 75.70
CA ALA A 353 173.92 58.79 76.08
C ALA A 353 172.89 59.91 76.40
N HIS A 354 171.62 59.75 76.05
CA HIS A 354 170.56 60.75 76.16
C HIS A 354 169.34 60.25 76.98
N ALA A 355 169.51 59.15 77.72
CA ALA A 355 168.45 58.32 78.31
C ALA A 355 167.61 58.99 79.41
N THR A 356 168.15 59.92 80.22
CA THR A 356 167.41 60.37 81.43
C THR A 356 166.47 61.54 81.18
N ARG A 357 166.57 62.26 80.04
CA ARG A 357 165.75 63.47 79.78
C ARG A 357 164.74 63.35 78.64
N LEU A 358 164.81 62.30 77.80
CA LEU A 358 163.91 62.13 76.65
C LEU A 358 162.75 61.14 76.91
N ALA A 359 162.82 60.36 77.99
CA ALA A 359 161.90 59.25 78.27
C ALA A 359 160.42 59.67 78.45
N GLU A 360 160.13 60.89 78.94
CA GLU A 360 158.74 61.35 79.13
C GLU A 360 158.09 61.84 77.82
N GLN A 361 158.86 62.37 76.87
CA GLN A 361 158.30 62.93 75.62
C GLN A 361 158.05 61.85 74.54
N ALA A 362 158.85 60.78 74.50
CA ALA A 362 158.69 59.68 73.55
C ALA A 362 157.41 58.85 73.79
N GLN A 363 157.02 58.67 75.06
CA GLN A 363 155.81 57.90 75.42
C GLN A 363 154.53 58.60 74.93
N GLN A 364 154.46 59.93 75.00
CA GLN A 364 153.29 60.70 74.55
C GLN A 364 153.15 60.67 73.02
N HIS A 365 154.25 60.68 72.26
CA HIS A 365 154.23 60.65 70.80
C HIS A 365 153.87 59.27 70.23
N ALA A 366 154.37 58.19 70.83
CA ALA A 366 154.00 56.83 70.44
C ALA A 366 152.50 56.54 70.73
N THR A 367 151.99 57.04 71.86
CA THR A 367 150.56 56.91 72.21
C THR A 367 149.69 57.72 71.24
N HIS A 368 150.08 58.96 70.91
CA HIS A 368 149.32 59.80 69.99
C HIS A 368 149.22 59.22 68.56
N LEU A 369 150.32 58.65 68.03
CA LEU A 369 150.31 57.99 66.73
C LEU A 369 149.45 56.72 66.71
N THR A 370 149.48 55.95 67.80
CA THR A 370 148.67 54.73 67.95
C THR A 370 147.18 55.08 68.06
N ASP A 371 146.82 56.11 68.82
CA ASP A 371 145.44 56.58 68.96
C ASP A 371 144.89 57.16 67.64
N GLN A 372 145.71 57.85 66.85
CA GLN A 372 145.33 58.34 65.54
C GLN A 372 145.10 57.21 64.53
N ALA A 373 145.95 56.18 64.52
CA ALA A 373 145.76 55.00 63.67
C ALA A 373 144.49 54.22 64.05
N ALA A 374 144.25 54.02 65.35
CA ALA A 374 143.05 53.36 65.85
C ALA A 374 141.76 54.17 65.55
N ALA A 375 141.80 55.49 65.67
CA ALA A 375 140.65 56.36 65.35
C ALA A 375 140.33 56.38 63.85
N GLN A 376 141.34 56.36 62.97
CA GLN A 376 141.11 56.26 61.52
C GLN A 376 140.57 54.88 61.12
N ALA A 377 141.07 53.80 61.71
CA ALA A 377 140.53 52.45 61.48
C ALA A 377 139.05 52.34 61.91
N ALA A 378 138.68 52.93 63.06
CA ALA A 378 137.31 52.94 63.54
C ALA A 378 136.35 53.78 62.65
N LEU A 379 136.81 54.92 62.15
CA LEU A 379 136.05 55.77 61.23
C LEU A 379 135.80 55.08 59.88
N VAL A 380 136.83 54.44 59.31
CA VAL A 380 136.69 53.69 58.05
C VAL A 380 135.71 52.53 58.23
N THR A 381 135.81 51.78 59.34
CA THR A 381 134.90 50.67 59.65
C THR A 381 133.44 51.15 59.77
N THR A 382 133.20 52.25 60.49
CA THR A 382 131.84 52.78 60.69
C THR A 382 131.24 53.32 59.39
N ASP A 383 132.02 54.01 58.56
CA ASP A 383 131.58 54.54 57.26
C ASP A 383 131.34 53.42 56.23
N THR A 384 132.12 52.33 56.28
CA THR A 384 131.87 51.14 55.46
C THR A 384 130.64 50.37 55.92
N ASP A 385 130.41 50.23 57.23
CA ASP A 385 129.23 49.55 57.76
C ASP A 385 127.95 50.33 57.43
N ALA A 386 128.00 51.68 57.51
CA ALA A 386 126.88 52.53 57.10
C ALA A 386 126.57 52.42 55.59
N ARG A 387 127.59 52.35 54.74
CA ARG A 387 127.43 52.15 53.29
C ARG A 387 126.96 50.74 52.94
N ALA A 388 127.45 49.70 53.60
CA ALA A 388 126.96 48.33 53.45
C ALA A 388 125.49 48.22 53.86
N GLY A 389 125.11 48.88 54.96
CA GLY A 389 123.71 49.00 55.39
C GLY A 389 122.83 49.74 54.37
N GLN A 390 123.30 50.83 53.77
CA GLN A 390 122.57 51.53 52.70
C GLN A 390 122.38 50.67 51.45
N VAL A 391 123.43 50.01 50.95
CA VAL A 391 123.32 49.15 49.75
C VAL A 391 122.38 47.98 49.99
N THR A 392 122.36 47.42 51.19
CA THR A 392 121.43 46.34 51.56
C THR A 392 119.99 46.84 51.63
N ALA A 393 119.75 48.01 52.24
CA ALA A 393 118.41 48.62 52.29
C ALA A 393 117.89 49.00 50.89
N GLU A 394 118.76 49.51 50.00
CA GLU A 394 118.41 49.79 48.61
C GLU A 394 118.08 48.51 47.83
N ALA A 395 118.82 47.41 48.06
CA ALA A 395 118.55 46.12 47.45
C ALA A 395 117.21 45.52 47.93
N GLU A 396 116.89 45.64 49.23
CA GLU A 396 115.61 45.19 49.79
C GLU A 396 114.42 46.02 49.27
N ALA A 397 114.58 47.34 49.16
CA ALA A 397 113.55 48.22 48.59
C ALA A 397 113.28 47.91 47.10
N TYR A 398 114.34 47.63 46.32
CA TYR A 398 114.22 47.19 44.93
C TYR A 398 113.55 45.82 44.80
N ALA A 399 113.86 44.87 45.68
CA ALA A 399 113.20 43.56 45.70
C ALA A 399 111.71 43.68 46.06
N GLN A 400 111.34 44.53 47.01
CA GLN A 400 109.94 44.75 47.41
C GLN A 400 109.11 45.39 46.28
N THR A 401 109.65 46.41 45.62
CA THR A 401 108.96 47.06 44.49
C THR A 401 108.79 46.11 43.31
N THR A 402 109.81 45.33 42.99
CA THR A 402 109.73 44.32 41.91
C THR A 402 108.70 43.23 42.22
N ARG A 403 108.61 42.77 43.49
CA ARG A 403 107.58 41.81 43.92
C ARG A 403 106.16 42.38 43.82
N ALA A 404 105.96 43.62 44.28
CA ALA A 404 104.66 44.29 44.21
C ALA A 404 104.20 44.50 42.75
N ASP A 405 105.12 44.88 41.86
CA ASP A 405 104.83 45.02 40.42
C ASP A 405 104.48 43.66 39.78
N GLY A 406 105.17 42.59 40.18
CA GLY A 406 104.86 41.22 39.76
C GLY A 406 103.48 40.74 40.22
N GLU A 407 103.13 40.95 41.49
CA GLU A 407 101.80 40.64 42.04
C GLU A 407 100.68 41.46 41.38
N ALA A 408 100.92 42.76 41.13
CA ALA A 408 99.97 43.62 40.43
C ALA A 408 99.80 43.23 38.96
N HIS A 409 100.84 42.69 38.32
CA HIS A 409 100.74 42.17 36.96
C HIS A 409 99.98 40.83 36.91
N ALA A 410 100.28 39.91 37.84
CA ALA A 410 99.57 38.63 37.96
C ALA A 410 98.06 38.85 38.23
N THR A 411 97.72 39.81 39.10
CA THR A 411 96.31 40.15 39.39
C THR A 411 95.57 40.64 38.14
N ARG A 412 96.19 41.53 37.34
CA ARG A 412 95.60 42.03 36.08
C ARG A 412 95.41 40.92 35.03
N LEU A 413 96.33 39.97 34.95
CA LEU A 413 96.24 38.81 34.05
C LEU A 413 95.08 37.88 34.44
N VAL A 414 94.90 37.63 35.74
CA VAL A 414 93.77 36.84 36.25
C VAL A 414 92.43 37.54 35.97
N GLU A 415 92.34 38.87 36.16
CA GLU A 415 91.14 39.63 35.81
C GLU A 415 90.83 39.58 34.30
N GLN A 416 91.84 39.70 33.44
CA GLN A 416 91.65 39.57 31.99
C GLN A 416 91.21 38.16 31.58
N ALA A 417 91.77 37.11 32.19
CA ALA A 417 91.34 35.73 31.96
C ALA A 417 89.89 35.50 32.41
N GLN A 418 89.48 36.07 33.55
CA GLN A 418 88.10 36.00 34.03
C GLN A 418 87.13 36.77 33.11
N GLN A 419 87.50 37.95 32.63
CA GLN A 419 86.70 38.71 31.66
C GLN A 419 86.56 37.98 30.32
N SER A 420 87.64 37.35 29.85
CA SER A 420 87.62 36.52 28.64
C SER A 420 86.71 35.31 28.80
N ALA A 421 86.81 34.59 29.92
CA ALA A 421 85.93 33.46 30.24
C ALA A 421 84.45 33.89 30.29
N ALA A 422 84.13 35.01 30.94
CA ALA A 422 82.78 35.56 31.00
C ALA A 422 82.24 35.96 29.61
N ALA A 423 83.09 36.56 28.75
CA ALA A 423 82.72 36.92 27.39
C ALA A 423 82.42 35.67 26.53
N ILE A 424 83.22 34.61 26.67
CA ILE A 424 83.00 33.33 25.97
C ILE A 424 81.69 32.68 26.42
N GLN A 425 81.43 32.65 27.73
CA GLN A 425 80.19 32.12 28.31
C GLN A 425 78.95 32.87 27.79
N ALA A 426 78.99 34.21 27.79
CA ALA A 426 77.90 35.04 27.28
C ALA A 426 77.68 34.89 25.76
N THR A 427 78.68 34.42 25.01
CA THR A 427 78.55 34.14 23.58
C THR A 427 77.95 32.75 23.37
N ALA A 428 78.39 31.75 24.13
CA ALA A 428 77.80 30.41 24.13
C ALA A 428 76.32 30.41 24.51
N GLU A 429 75.93 31.21 25.51
CA GLU A 429 74.52 31.38 25.90
C GLU A 429 73.68 32.02 24.79
N ARG A 430 74.23 33.02 24.10
CA ARG A 430 73.58 33.65 22.93
C ARG A 430 73.41 32.66 21.78
N ASP A 431 74.42 31.87 21.49
CA ASP A 431 74.38 30.87 20.42
C ASP A 431 73.40 29.73 20.76
N ALA A 432 73.38 29.27 22.01
CA ALA A 432 72.40 28.30 22.49
C ALA A 432 70.96 28.85 22.41
N ALA A 433 70.75 30.11 22.82
CA ALA A 433 69.45 30.77 22.72
C ALA A 433 69.01 30.94 21.26
N ALA A 434 69.93 31.29 20.35
CA ALA A 434 69.67 31.38 18.92
C ALA A 434 69.31 30.01 18.32
N ALA A 435 70.06 28.96 18.64
CA ALA A 435 69.76 27.59 18.20
C ALA A 435 68.38 27.11 18.69
N HIS A 436 68.04 27.41 19.95
CA HIS A 436 66.73 27.13 20.52
C HIS A 436 65.59 27.88 19.83
N SER A 437 65.79 29.16 19.52
CA SER A 437 64.82 29.99 18.80
C SER A 437 64.56 29.43 17.41
N THR A 438 65.60 29.08 16.67
CA THR A 438 65.49 28.53 15.32
C THR A 438 64.80 27.17 15.34
N ALA A 439 65.20 26.25 16.22
CA ALA A 439 64.55 24.94 16.35
C ALA A 439 63.06 25.04 16.71
N ARG A 440 62.68 26.04 17.54
CA ARG A 440 61.28 26.30 17.88
C ARG A 440 60.50 26.84 16.68
N SER A 441 61.08 27.79 15.95
CA SER A 441 60.47 28.34 14.72
C SER A 441 60.23 27.24 13.70
N ASP A 442 61.22 26.37 13.46
CA ASP A 442 61.12 25.26 12.52
C ASP A 442 60.03 24.27 12.95
N ALA A 443 59.97 23.92 14.24
CA ALA A 443 58.94 23.03 14.79
C ALA A 443 57.52 23.62 14.66
N ASP A 444 57.37 24.93 14.87
CA ASP A 444 56.09 25.63 14.70
C ASP A 444 55.68 25.70 13.21
N GLN A 445 56.63 25.89 12.30
CA GLN A 445 56.41 25.87 10.85
C GLN A 445 55.95 24.49 10.36
N VAL A 446 56.63 23.44 10.79
CA VAL A 446 56.29 22.05 10.48
C VAL A 446 54.90 21.68 11.02
N ARG A 447 54.54 22.15 12.22
CA ARG A 447 53.17 22.01 12.76
C ARG A 447 52.13 22.74 11.93
N ALA A 448 52.42 23.97 11.52
CA ALA A 448 51.50 24.76 10.69
C ALA A 448 51.28 24.12 9.30
N ASP A 449 52.32 23.53 8.72
CA ASP A 449 52.23 22.81 7.45
C ASP A 449 51.43 21.50 7.58
N ALA A 450 51.65 20.73 8.66
CA ALA A 450 50.86 19.55 8.96
C ALA A 450 49.38 19.87 9.19
N GLN A 451 49.07 20.99 9.86
CA GLN A 451 47.70 21.47 10.07
C GLN A 451 47.03 21.88 8.75
N ARG A 452 47.76 22.58 7.86
CA ARG A 452 47.25 22.96 6.54
C ARG A 452 46.95 21.74 5.67
N TYR A 453 47.85 20.75 5.67
CA TYR A 453 47.63 19.50 4.95
C TYR A 453 46.43 18.72 5.50
N ALA A 454 46.30 18.63 6.83
CA ALA A 454 45.13 18.00 7.46
C ALA A 454 43.82 18.75 7.18
N ALA A 455 43.85 20.08 7.09
CA ALA A 455 42.69 20.88 6.71
C ALA A 455 42.27 20.63 5.26
N GLN A 456 43.23 20.61 4.32
CA GLN A 456 42.95 20.27 2.91
C GLN A 456 42.35 18.88 2.75
N LEU A 457 42.83 17.89 3.51
CA LEU A 457 42.31 16.53 3.43
C LEU A 457 40.88 16.42 3.98
N ARG A 458 40.56 17.16 5.06
CA ARG A 458 39.18 17.25 5.58
C ARG A 458 38.25 17.93 4.58
N GLU A 459 38.70 19.02 3.96
CA GLU A 459 37.93 19.71 2.94
C GLU A 459 37.61 18.79 1.75
N GLN A 460 38.59 18.00 1.29
CA GLN A 460 38.37 17.00 0.23
C GLN A 460 37.37 15.91 0.67
N ALA A 461 37.46 15.42 1.91
CA ALA A 461 36.52 14.45 2.44
C ALA A 461 35.10 15.01 2.57
N GLU A 462 34.95 16.27 3.01
CA GLU A 462 33.66 16.96 3.07
C GLU A 462 33.08 17.18 1.67
N GLN A 463 33.89 17.55 0.69
CA GLN A 463 33.44 17.70 -0.70
C GLN A 463 32.95 16.36 -1.28
N GLN A 464 33.66 15.25 -1.01
CA GLN A 464 33.23 13.91 -1.43
C GLN A 464 31.96 13.45 -0.71
N ALA A 465 31.83 13.73 0.59
CA ALA A 465 30.63 13.43 1.36
C ALA A 465 29.42 14.26 0.88
N ALA A 466 29.61 15.54 0.57
CA ALA A 466 28.58 16.41 0.01
C ALA A 466 28.14 15.94 -1.38
N ALA A 467 29.09 15.53 -2.24
CA ALA A 467 28.77 14.96 -3.55
C ALA A 467 27.99 13.63 -3.45
N ALA A 468 28.34 12.77 -2.47
CA ALA A 468 27.60 11.54 -2.20
C ALA A 468 26.18 11.83 -1.66
N ALA A 469 26.04 12.81 -0.77
CA ALA A 469 24.74 13.24 -0.25
C ALA A 469 23.85 13.82 -1.35
N GLN A 470 24.41 14.60 -2.28
CA GLN A 470 23.66 15.11 -3.43
C GLN A 470 23.18 13.99 -4.36
N ARG A 471 24.00 12.95 -4.61
CA ARG A 471 23.58 11.77 -5.38
C ARG A 471 22.47 10.99 -4.68
N ALA A 472 22.57 10.81 -3.36
CA ALA A 472 21.53 10.17 -2.56
C ALA A 472 20.20 10.96 -2.62
N ALA A 473 20.25 12.29 -2.48
CA ALA A 473 19.07 13.14 -2.60
C ALA A 473 18.46 13.12 -4.01
N ALA A 474 19.29 13.06 -5.06
CA ALA A 474 18.80 12.89 -6.43
C ALA A 474 18.09 11.54 -6.63
N ALA A 475 18.65 10.46 -6.08
CA ALA A 475 18.03 9.13 -6.13
C ALA A 475 16.72 9.05 -5.32
N GLU A 476 16.65 9.73 -4.17
CA GLU A 476 15.41 9.86 -3.39
C GLU A 476 14.33 10.61 -4.17
N HIS A 477 14.68 11.71 -4.83
CA HIS A 477 13.75 12.47 -5.66
C HIS A 477 13.24 11.66 -6.86
N GLU A 478 14.12 10.88 -7.51
CA GLU A 478 13.73 9.95 -8.57
C GLU A 478 12.77 8.86 -8.06
N ALA A 479 13.02 8.34 -6.86
CA ALA A 479 12.13 7.38 -6.21
C ALA A 479 10.76 7.98 -5.84
N GLU A 480 10.70 9.25 -5.44
CA GLU A 480 9.44 9.97 -5.20
C GLU A 480 8.64 10.18 -6.49
N LEU A 481 9.30 10.57 -7.59
CA LEU A 481 8.67 10.69 -8.90
C LEU A 481 8.11 9.34 -9.35
N PHE A 482 8.86 8.25 -9.15
CA PHE A 482 8.40 6.91 -9.45
C PHE A 482 7.20 6.48 -8.58
N ALA A 483 7.23 6.80 -7.28
CA ALA A 483 6.11 6.56 -6.38
C ALA A 483 4.85 7.34 -6.79
N ALA A 484 5.01 8.57 -7.28
CA ALA A 484 3.92 9.37 -7.82
C ALA A 484 3.32 8.75 -9.10
N GLN A 485 4.16 8.20 -9.99
CA GLN A 485 3.69 7.47 -11.18
C GLN A 485 2.89 6.21 -10.79
N VAL A 486 3.39 5.42 -9.85
CA VAL A 486 2.67 4.25 -9.31
C VAL A 486 1.33 4.65 -8.68
N ALA A 487 1.28 5.78 -7.97
CA ALA A 487 0.04 6.32 -7.43
C ALA A 487 -0.96 6.73 -8.54
N GLY A 488 -0.46 7.32 -9.64
CA GLY A 488 -1.24 7.63 -10.84
C GLY A 488 -1.87 6.38 -11.47
N HIS A 489 -1.09 5.33 -11.71
CA HIS A 489 -1.62 4.07 -12.24
C HIS A 489 -2.62 3.40 -11.29
N ARG A 490 -2.43 3.53 -9.97
CA ARG A 490 -3.40 3.04 -9.00
C ARG A 490 -4.74 3.79 -9.08
N THR A 491 -4.72 5.10 -9.32
CA THR A 491 -5.97 5.86 -9.55
C THR A 491 -6.66 5.47 -10.85
N GLU A 492 -5.91 5.28 -11.94
CA GLU A 492 -6.46 4.80 -13.23
C GLU A 492 -7.09 3.41 -13.09
N LEU A 493 -6.45 2.52 -12.33
CA LEU A 493 -6.99 1.19 -12.02
C LEU A 493 -8.32 1.27 -11.25
N MET A 494 -8.41 2.17 -10.25
CA MET A 494 -9.64 2.38 -9.48
C MET A 494 -10.76 2.94 -10.35
N GLU A 495 -10.45 3.85 -11.28
CA GLU A 495 -11.41 4.35 -12.26
C GLU A 495 -11.88 3.25 -13.22
N ALA A 496 -10.97 2.40 -13.71
CA ALA A 496 -11.32 1.26 -14.55
C ALA A 496 -12.20 0.25 -13.81
N GLN A 497 -11.93 -0.02 -12.52
CA GLN A 497 -12.76 -0.87 -11.67
C GLN A 497 -14.17 -0.27 -11.45
N ARG A 498 -14.25 1.05 -11.26
CA ARG A 498 -15.54 1.75 -11.15
C ARG A 498 -16.35 1.64 -12.45
N ARG A 499 -15.73 1.87 -13.62
CA ARG A 499 -16.38 1.70 -14.93
C ARG A 499 -16.88 0.27 -15.16
N LEU A 500 -16.10 -0.75 -14.74
CA LEU A 500 -16.53 -2.14 -14.78
C LEU A 500 -17.78 -2.37 -13.91
N THR A 501 -17.82 -1.78 -12.72
CA THR A 501 -18.96 -1.88 -11.80
C THR A 501 -20.21 -1.22 -12.40
N GLU A 502 -20.06 -0.05 -13.02
CA GLU A 502 -21.14 0.65 -13.73
C GLU A 502 -21.68 -0.19 -14.91
N LEU A 503 -20.81 -0.83 -15.70
CA LEU A 503 -21.22 -1.73 -16.79
C LEU A 503 -21.96 -2.97 -16.28
N VAL A 504 -21.51 -3.56 -15.15
CA VAL A 504 -22.18 -4.70 -14.54
C VAL A 504 -23.57 -4.31 -14.03
N ALA A 505 -23.72 -3.12 -13.41
CA ALA A 505 -25.01 -2.60 -12.97
C ALA A 505 -25.96 -2.37 -14.16
N ARG A 506 -25.46 -1.75 -15.24
CA ARG A 506 -26.24 -1.50 -16.46
C ARG A 506 -26.74 -2.80 -17.10
N ARG A 507 -25.91 -3.84 -17.13
CA ARG A 507 -26.32 -5.17 -17.62
C ARG A 507 -27.39 -5.81 -16.72
N GLN A 508 -27.36 -5.56 -15.41
CA GLN A 508 -28.40 -6.05 -14.50
C GLN A 508 -29.74 -5.32 -14.72
N GLU A 509 -29.72 -4.01 -14.95
CA GLU A 509 -30.91 -3.22 -15.29
C GLU A 509 -31.54 -3.70 -16.60
N GLU A 510 -30.75 -3.84 -17.68
CA GLU A 510 -31.24 -4.36 -18.97
C GLU A 510 -31.82 -5.78 -18.84
N ARG A 511 -31.24 -6.62 -17.96
CA ARG A 511 -31.80 -7.95 -17.66
C ARG A 511 -33.14 -7.86 -16.94
N GLN A 512 -33.29 -6.95 -15.98
CA GLN A 512 -34.56 -6.71 -15.29
C GLN A 512 -35.63 -6.19 -16.26
N GLU A 513 -35.29 -5.29 -17.18
CA GLU A 513 -36.20 -4.80 -18.22
C GLU A 513 -36.70 -5.94 -19.12
N VAL A 514 -35.82 -6.87 -19.49
CA VAL A 514 -36.21 -8.07 -20.26
C VAL A 514 -37.11 -8.99 -19.44
N GLU A 515 -36.84 -9.20 -18.14
CA GLU A 515 -37.70 -10.00 -17.26
C GLU A 515 -39.08 -9.35 -17.06
N ASP A 516 -39.16 -8.02 -16.94
CA ASP A 516 -40.41 -7.28 -16.84
C ASP A 516 -41.21 -7.31 -18.16
N ALA A 517 -40.52 -7.22 -19.30
CA ALA A 517 -41.14 -7.41 -20.61
C ALA A 517 -41.72 -8.83 -20.76
N GLN A 518 -41.03 -9.86 -20.26
CA GLN A 518 -41.54 -11.24 -20.22
C GLN A 518 -42.77 -11.40 -19.33
N ARG A 519 -42.79 -10.76 -18.15
CA ARG A 519 -43.99 -10.74 -17.28
C ARG A 519 -45.18 -10.08 -17.95
N ARG A 520 -44.99 -8.93 -18.61
CA ARG A 520 -46.05 -8.25 -19.37
C ARG A 520 -46.59 -9.10 -20.50
N LEU A 521 -45.71 -9.81 -21.22
CA LEU A 521 -46.11 -10.79 -22.23
C LEU A 521 -46.98 -11.89 -21.60
N THR A 522 -46.58 -12.44 -20.46
CA THR A 522 -47.32 -13.49 -19.74
C THR A 522 -48.69 -12.98 -19.29
N GLU A 523 -48.79 -11.79 -18.70
CA GLU A 523 -50.06 -11.14 -18.32
C GLU A 523 -50.98 -10.89 -19.51
N LEU A 524 -50.43 -10.46 -20.66
CA LEU A 524 -51.20 -10.30 -21.89
C LEU A 524 -51.70 -11.64 -22.42
N THR A 525 -50.90 -12.70 -22.28
CA THR A 525 -51.29 -14.06 -22.67
C THR A 525 -52.40 -14.59 -21.77
N GLU A 526 -52.33 -14.35 -20.47
CA GLU A 526 -53.38 -14.70 -19.50
C GLU A 526 -54.66 -13.88 -19.71
N ARG A 527 -54.56 -12.58 -20.04
CA ARG A 527 -55.72 -11.76 -20.43
C ARG A 527 -56.39 -12.28 -21.69
N LEU A 528 -55.62 -12.63 -22.71
CA LEU A 528 -56.13 -13.25 -23.94
C LEU A 528 -56.77 -14.62 -23.65
N ALA A 529 -56.19 -15.42 -22.75
CA ALA A 529 -56.80 -16.68 -22.30
C ALA A 529 -58.10 -16.47 -21.52
N GLY A 530 -58.17 -15.43 -20.67
CA GLY A 530 -59.37 -15.03 -19.92
C GLY A 530 -60.48 -14.49 -20.82
N GLU A 531 -60.14 -13.69 -21.85
CA GLU A 531 -61.09 -13.25 -22.87
C GLU A 531 -61.58 -14.42 -23.72
N ARG A 532 -60.70 -15.36 -24.06
CA ARG A 532 -61.07 -16.61 -24.74
C ARG A 532 -62.00 -17.46 -23.87
N HIS A 533 -61.76 -17.55 -22.56
CA HIS A 533 -62.67 -18.23 -21.62
C HIS A 533 -64.02 -17.50 -21.50
N ARG A 534 -64.05 -16.16 -21.51
CA ARG A 534 -65.30 -15.38 -21.59
C ARG A 534 -66.07 -15.66 -22.88
N LEU A 535 -65.39 -15.70 -24.02
CA LEU A 535 -66.00 -16.03 -25.32
C LEU A 535 -66.49 -17.50 -25.37
N THR A 536 -65.79 -18.42 -24.69
CA THR A 536 -66.21 -19.83 -24.54
C THR A 536 -67.43 -19.95 -23.63
N ASN A 537 -67.52 -19.16 -22.56
CA ASN A 537 -68.72 -19.09 -21.71
C ASN A 537 -69.91 -18.43 -22.40
N VAL A 538 -69.68 -17.51 -23.35
CA VAL A 538 -70.75 -16.98 -24.22
C VAL A 538 -71.22 -18.05 -25.22
N GLN A 539 -70.35 -18.95 -25.68
CA GLN A 539 -70.75 -20.11 -26.49
C GLN A 539 -71.54 -21.17 -25.70
N LEU A 540 -71.32 -21.31 -24.40
CA LEU A 540 -72.09 -22.21 -23.52
C LEU A 540 -73.50 -21.69 -23.19
N ALA A 541 -73.83 -20.44 -23.55
CA ALA A 541 -75.17 -19.85 -23.34
C ALA A 541 -76.16 -20.09 -24.50
N THR A 542 -75.75 -20.74 -25.60
CA THR A 542 -76.64 -21.11 -26.72
C THR A 542 -76.59 -22.61 -26.98
N ASN A 543 -77.48 -23.34 -26.32
CA ASN A 543 -77.72 -24.77 -26.49
C ASN A 543 -78.21 -25.13 -27.91
N LEU A 544 -77.45 -25.96 -28.63
CA LEU A 544 -77.94 -26.86 -29.69
C LEU A 544 -77.07 -28.16 -29.70
N PRO A 545 -77.65 -29.38 -29.67
CA PRO A 545 -76.91 -30.64 -29.45
C PRO A 545 -76.27 -31.22 -30.74
N PRO A 546 -75.35 -32.22 -30.63
CA PRO A 546 -74.47 -32.65 -31.72
C PRO A 546 -75.03 -33.84 -32.54
N PRO A 547 -74.52 -34.10 -33.76
CA PRO A 547 -74.56 -35.43 -34.35
C PRO A 547 -73.19 -36.13 -34.35
N ALA A 548 -73.28 -37.46 -34.27
CA ALA A 548 -72.20 -38.43 -34.19
C ALA A 548 -71.31 -38.54 -35.44
N GLY A 549 -70.08 -38.99 -35.23
CA GLY A 549 -69.32 -39.84 -36.16
C GLY A 549 -68.23 -39.16 -36.98
N ALA A 550 -66.98 -39.61 -36.76
CA ALA A 550 -65.83 -39.76 -37.68
C ALA A 550 -64.53 -39.61 -36.85
N GLU A 551 -64.02 -40.71 -36.33
CA GLU A 551 -62.88 -41.46 -36.90
C GLU A 551 -61.52 -40.84 -36.53
N GLU A 552 -60.82 -41.59 -35.68
CA GLU A 552 -59.39 -41.52 -35.41
C GLU A 552 -58.61 -41.56 -36.73
N GLU A 553 -57.71 -40.60 -36.93
CA GLU A 553 -56.53 -40.82 -37.75
C GLU A 553 -55.29 -40.24 -37.05
N LEU A 554 -54.46 -41.18 -36.61
CA LEU A 554 -53.08 -41.03 -36.17
C LEU A 554 -52.28 -40.25 -37.21
N VAL A 555 -51.62 -39.16 -36.80
CA VAL A 555 -50.46 -38.61 -37.53
C VAL A 555 -49.37 -38.23 -36.52
N ASP A 556 -48.20 -38.85 -36.74
CA ASP A 556 -46.94 -38.71 -36.00
C ASP A 556 -46.43 -37.26 -35.84
N PRO A 557 -45.64 -36.98 -34.79
CA PRO A 557 -44.98 -35.69 -34.60
C PRO A 557 -43.69 -35.56 -35.45
N PRO A 558 -43.39 -34.39 -36.04
CA PRO A 558 -42.08 -34.17 -36.65
C PRO A 558 -41.00 -33.89 -35.60
N ALA A 559 -39.88 -34.57 -35.82
CA ALA A 559 -38.60 -34.52 -35.12
C ALA A 559 -38.11 -33.12 -34.74
N GLY A 560 -37.60 -33.01 -33.51
CA GLY A 560 -36.81 -31.87 -33.06
C GLY A 560 -35.44 -31.79 -33.75
N PRO A 561 -34.86 -30.59 -33.91
CA PRO A 561 -33.54 -30.46 -34.49
C PRO A 561 -32.44 -30.80 -33.47
N SER A 562 -31.59 -31.71 -33.94
CA SER A 562 -30.33 -32.21 -33.39
C SER A 562 -29.39 -31.13 -32.85
N ARG A 563 -28.79 -31.46 -31.70
CA ARG A 563 -27.48 -30.98 -31.27
C ARG A 563 -26.41 -31.34 -32.32
N VAL A 564 -25.52 -30.38 -32.60
CA VAL A 564 -24.22 -30.57 -33.28
C VAL A 564 -23.20 -29.80 -32.43
N HIS A 565 -22.36 -30.52 -31.67
CA HIS A 565 -20.88 -30.60 -31.83
C HIS A 565 -20.18 -29.23 -31.80
N THR A 566 -19.44 -28.86 -30.75
CA THR A 566 -18.03 -29.26 -30.46
C THR A 566 -17.17 -29.38 -31.71
N ASP A 567 -16.51 -28.27 -32.07
CA ASP A 567 -15.05 -28.14 -31.97
C ASP A 567 -14.69 -26.69 -31.63
#